data_AF-A0A2A8GVZ7-F1
#
_entry.id   AF-A0A2A8GVZ7-F1
#
_cell.length_a   1.000
_cell.length_b   1.000
_cell.length_c   1.000
_cell.angle_alpha   90.00
_cell.angle_beta   90.00
_cell.angle_gamma   90.00
#
_symmetry.space_group_name_H-M   'P 1'
#
loop_
_entity.id
_entity.type
_entity.pdbx_description
1 polymer ?
#
loop_
_entity_poly.entity_id
_entity_poly.type
_entity_poly.pdbx_seq_one_letter_code
_entity_poly.pdbx_strand_id
1 'polypeptide(L)'
;MDVVTISDLAGNTEVLTGFLNISRVRRVNGEKGISFILYPTEENTHSFPLVQEENKIEFDGEVYVIKSLVEKNIGNTFYKKVEC
;
A
#
# COMPACT_ATOMS: atom_id res chain seq x y z
N MET A 1 -17.47 1.17 -4.21
CA MET A 1 -16.23 1.73 -3.65
C MET A 1 -15.52 0.56 -3.04
N ASP A 2 -14.45 0.10 -3.66
CA ASP A 2 -13.74 -1.07 -3.18
C ASP A 2 -12.88 -0.66 -1.98
N VAL A 3 -13.11 -1.32 -0.85
CA VAL A 3 -12.33 -1.10 0.37
C VAL A 3 -10.94 -1.70 0.14
N VAL A 4 -9.90 -0.93 0.47
CA VAL A 4 -8.51 -1.40 0.43
C VAL A 4 -8.10 -1.71 1.86
N THR A 5 -7.47 -2.86 2.09
CA THR A 5 -6.95 -3.23 3.41
C THR A 5 -5.47 -3.58 3.34
N ILE A 6 -4.78 -3.42 4.46
CA ILE A 6 -3.41 -3.85 4.68
C ILE A 6 -3.41 -4.88 5.82
N SER A 7 -2.75 -6.01 5.61
CA SER A 7 -2.55 -7.04 6.62
C SER A 7 -1.07 -7.32 6.84
N ASP A 8 -0.65 -7.39 8.10
CA ASP A 8 0.70 -7.80 8.47
C ASP A 8 0.85 -9.33 8.55
N LEU A 9 2.09 -9.77 8.77
CA LEU A 9 2.41 -11.20 8.92
C LEU A 9 1.81 -11.83 10.20
N ALA A 10 1.46 -11.03 11.20
CA ALA A 10 0.81 -11.49 12.44
C ALA A 10 -0.71 -11.63 12.30
N GLY A 11 -1.29 -11.16 11.19
CA GLY A 11 -2.72 -11.21 10.89
C GLY A 11 -3.49 -9.96 11.31
N ASN A 12 -2.81 -8.91 11.79
CA ASN A 12 -3.46 -7.62 12.04
C ASN A 12 -3.86 -7.00 10.71
N THR A 13 -5.11 -6.54 10.60
CA THR A 13 -5.67 -6.00 9.36
C THR A 13 -6.32 -4.66 9.62
N GLU A 14 -5.99 -3.67 8.79
CA GLU A 14 -6.53 -2.31 8.88
C GLU A 14 -7.03 -1.85 7.52
N VAL A 15 -8.02 -0.95 7.52
CA VAL A 15 -8.44 -0.27 6.30
C VAL A 15 -7.34 0.71 5.89
N LEU A 16 -6.88 0.61 4.65
CA LEU A 16 -5.88 1.52 4.11
C LEU A 16 -6.58 2.73 3.49
N THR A 17 -6.22 3.92 3.96
CA THR A 17 -6.68 5.21 3.41
C THR A 17 -5.50 6.16 3.21
N GLY A 18 -5.73 7.33 2.61
CA GLY A 18 -4.70 8.36 2.42
C GLY A 18 -3.74 8.10 1.23
N PHE A 19 -4.07 7.17 0.33
CA PHE A 19 -3.38 7.00 -0.94
C PHE A 19 -4.05 7.86 -2.04
N LEU A 20 -3.26 8.40 -2.97
CA LEU A 20 -3.79 9.26 -4.03
C LEU A 20 -4.51 8.48 -5.13
N ASN A 21 -3.85 7.47 -5.69
CA ASN A 21 -4.37 6.61 -6.75
C ASN A 21 -3.65 5.26 -6.68
N ILE A 22 -4.38 4.18 -6.96
CA ILE A 22 -3.80 2.84 -7.15
C ILE A 22 -3.66 2.59 -8.66
N SER A 23 -2.43 2.38 -9.10
CA SER A 23 -2.12 2.02 -10.49
C SER A 23 -1.93 0.52 -10.59
N ARG A 24 -2.68 -0.15 -11.47
CA ARG A 24 -2.45 -1.56 -11.79
C ARG A 24 -1.29 -1.70 -12.77
N VAL A 25 -0.32 -2.53 -12.43
CA VAL A 25 0.83 -2.85 -13.27
C VAL A 25 0.68 -4.28 -13.77
N ARG A 26 0.75 -4.46 -15.10
CA ARG A 26 0.80 -5.78 -15.72
C ARG A 26 2.24 -6.05 -16.18
N ARG A 27 2.91 -7.00 -15.56
CA ARG A 27 4.28 -7.38 -15.92
C ARG A 27 4.26 -8.34 -17.12
N VAL A 28 5.37 -8.39 -17.85
CA VAL A 28 5.51 -9.21 -19.07
C VAL A 28 5.37 -10.71 -18.83
N ASN A 29 5.62 -11.17 -17.60
CA ASN A 29 5.43 -12.55 -17.17
C ASN A 29 3.96 -12.88 -16.79
N GLY A 30 3.04 -11.93 -16.96
CA GLY A 30 1.63 -12.09 -16.60
C GLY A 30 1.33 -11.81 -15.13
N GLU A 31 2.32 -11.46 -14.31
CA GLU A 31 2.07 -11.02 -12.94
C GLU A 31 1.27 -9.71 -12.92
N LYS A 32 0.25 -9.69 -12.06
CA LYS A 32 -0.48 -8.50 -11.68
C LYS A 32 0.20 -7.88 -10.47
N GLY A 33 0.41 -6.57 -10.51
CA GLY A 33 0.91 -5.80 -9.39
C GLY A 33 0.12 -4.51 -9.26
N ILE A 34 0.33 -3.82 -8.14
CA ILE A 34 -0.21 -2.49 -7.90
C ILE A 34 0.90 -1.57 -7.42
N SER A 35 0.77 -0.28 -7.72
CA SER A 35 1.65 0.75 -7.19
C SER A 35 0.86 1.99 -6.80
N PHE A 36 1.30 2.64 -5.72
CA PHE A 36 0.65 3.85 -5.21
C PHE A 36 1.60 4.68 -4.34
N ILE A 37 1.16 5.92 -4.07
CA ILE A 37 1.79 6.82 -3.09
C ILE A 37 0.84 6.94 -1.91
N LEU A 38 1.38 6.80 -0.70
CA LEU A 38 0.66 6.87 0.56
C LEU A 38 1.21 8.00 1.42
N TYR A 39 0.32 8.89 1.86
CA TYR A 39 0.65 9.97 2.78
C TYR A 39 0.25 9.60 4.21
N PRO A 40 1.01 10.03 5.23
CA PRO A 40 0.54 9.99 6.60
C PRO A 40 -0.60 11.00 6.77
N THR A 41 -1.72 10.55 7.31
CA THR A 41 -2.91 11.35 7.60
C THR A 41 -3.44 10.92 8.97
N GLU A 42 -4.28 11.74 9.58
CA GLU A 42 -4.88 11.38 10.88
C GLU A 42 -5.72 10.10 10.77
N GLU A 43 -6.40 9.92 9.63
CA GLU A 43 -7.29 8.78 9.35
C GLU A 43 -6.55 7.45 9.22
N ASN A 44 -5.28 7.46 8.81
CA ASN A 44 -4.51 6.25 8.53
C ASN A 44 -3.40 5.98 9.55
N THR A 45 -3.48 6.57 10.74
CA THR A 45 -2.50 6.41 11.83
C THR A 45 -2.21 4.94 12.16
N HIS A 46 -3.21 4.06 12.08
CA HIS A 46 -3.08 2.63 12.36
C HIS A 46 -2.61 1.81 11.15
N SER A 47 -3.10 2.11 9.94
CA SER A 47 -2.74 1.36 8.73
C SER A 47 -1.39 1.78 8.14
N PHE A 48 -0.99 3.04 8.28
CA PHE A 48 0.26 3.59 7.73
C PHE A 48 1.54 2.85 8.21
N PRO A 49 1.72 2.51 9.50
CA PRO A 49 2.88 1.74 9.95
C PRO A 49 2.87 0.30 9.42
N LEU A 50 1.69 -0.28 9.13
CA LEU A 50 1.57 -1.64 8.58
C LEU A 50 2.01 -1.75 7.12
N VAL A 51 2.14 -0.64 6.40
CA VAL A 51 2.66 -0.64 5.03
C VAL A 51 4.17 -0.83 5.07
N GLN A 52 4.60 -2.09 5.05
CA GLN A 52 5.98 -2.58 5.09
C GLN A 52 6.16 -3.67 4.02
N GLU A 53 7.40 -3.95 3.63
CA GLU A 53 7.71 -5.07 2.73
C GLU A 53 7.19 -6.40 3.30
N GLU A 54 6.82 -7.33 2.41
CA GLU A 54 6.20 -8.64 2.70
C GLU A 54 4.78 -8.61 3.30
N ASN A 55 4.28 -7.45 3.72
CA ASN A 55 2.87 -7.31 4.13
C ASN A 55 1.94 -7.30 2.91
N LYS A 56 0.65 -7.58 3.15
CA LYS A 56 -0.34 -7.86 2.12
C LYS A 56 -1.34 -6.73 1.96
N ILE A 57 -1.57 -6.30 0.72
CA ILE A 57 -2.63 -5.37 0.34
C ILE A 57 -3.75 -6.14 -0.34
N GLU A 58 -4.99 -5.98 0.11
CA GLU A 58 -6.17 -6.48 -0.59
C GLU A 58 -6.87 -5.34 -1.34
N PHE A 59 -7.08 -5.51 -2.63
CA PHE A 59 -7.75 -4.55 -3.50
C PHE A 59 -8.49 -5.26 -4.63
N ASP A 60 -9.78 -4.92 -4.82
CA ASP A 60 -10.65 -5.50 -5.86
C ASP A 60 -10.68 -7.05 -5.83
N GLY A 61 -10.71 -7.62 -4.62
CA GLY A 61 -10.72 -9.07 -4.40
C GLY A 61 -9.41 -9.79 -4.73
N GLU A 62 -8.33 -9.06 -5.05
CA GLU A 62 -6.99 -9.60 -5.26
C GLU A 62 -6.07 -9.23 -4.09
N VAL A 63 -5.18 -10.16 -3.71
CA VAL A 63 -4.16 -9.96 -2.66
C VAL A 63 -2.80 -9.76 -3.31
N TYR A 64 -2.14 -8.68 -2.94
CA TYR A 64 -0.83 -8.27 -3.42
C TYR A 64 0.16 -8.24 -2.26
N VAL A 65 1.40 -8.67 -2.48
CA VAL A 65 2.48 -8.60 -1.47
C VAL A 65 3.36 -7.39 -1.81
N ILE A 66 3.65 -6.55 -0.81
CA ILE A 66 4.53 -5.40 -0.99
C ILE A 66 5.95 -5.89 -1.25
N LYS A 67 6.45 -5.68 -2.48
CA LYS A 67 7.79 -6.11 -2.91
C LYS A 67 8.85 -5.02 -2.73
N SER A 68 8.43 -3.76 -2.74
CA SER A 68 9.33 -2.63 -2.55
C SER A 68 8.61 -1.46 -1.88
N LEU A 69 9.27 -0.90 -0.88
CA LEU A 69 8.85 0.31 -0.20
C LEU A 69 9.95 1.35 -0.21
N VAL A 70 9.65 2.56 -0.70
CA VAL A 70 10.56 3.70 -0.63
C VAL A 70 9.92 4.83 0.15
N GLU A 71 10.53 5.20 1.26
CA GLU A 71 10.13 6.37 2.05
C GLU A 71 10.84 7.62 1.53
N LYS A 72 10.08 8.69 1.33
CA LYS A 72 10.61 9.97 0.82
C LYS A 72 10.08 11.13 1.64
N ASN A 73 10.90 12.17 1.71
CA ASN A 73 10.53 13.45 2.27
C ASN A 73 10.78 14.56 1.23
N ILE A 74 9.75 15.34 0.91
CA ILE A 74 9.84 16.52 0.05
C ILE A 74 9.37 17.72 0.86
N GLY A 75 10.32 18.56 1.27
CA GLY A 75 10.06 19.70 2.16
C GLY A 75 9.58 19.22 3.53
N ASN A 76 8.33 19.53 3.87
CA ASN A 76 7.66 19.08 5.10
C ASN A 76 6.74 17.87 4.87
N THR A 77 6.70 17.31 3.66
CA THR A 77 5.77 16.23 3.30
C THR A 77 6.51 14.90 3.23
N PHE A 78 6.19 14.00 4.16
CA PHE A 78 6.62 12.61 4.15
C PHE A 78 5.62 11.74 3.38
N TYR A 79 6.09 10.77 2.61
CA TYR A 79 5.23 9.79 1.95
C TYR A 79 5.96 8.48 1.69
N LYS A 80 5.19 7.41 1.52
CA LYS A 80 5.63 6.09 1.09
C LYS A 80 5.29 5.89 -0.38
N LYS A 81 6.26 5.46 -1.20
CA LYS A 81 6.02 4.92 -2.54
C LYS A 81 6.04 3.39 -2.43
N VAL A 82 4.93 2.76 -2.81
CA VAL A 82 4.70 1.31 -2.63
C VAL A 82 4.61 0.64 -3.98
N GLU A 83 5.28 -0.50 -4.14
CA GLU A 83 5.17 -1.37 -5.32
C GLU A 83 4.96 -2.82 -4.86
N CYS A 84 3.91 -3.45 -5.40
CA CYS A 84 3.59 -4.87 -5.24
C CYS A 84 3.85 -5.65 -6.55
#